data_AF-A0A832Q7H9-F1
#
_entry.id   AF-A0A832Q7H9-F1
#
_cell.length_a   1.000
_cell.length_b   1.000
_cell.length_c   1.000
_cell.angle_alpha   90.00
_cell.angle_beta   90.00
_cell.angle_gamma   90.00
#
_symmetry.space_group_name_H-M   'P 1'
#
loop_
_entity.id
_entity.type
_entity.pdbx_description
1 polymer ?
#
loop_
_entity_poly.entity_id
_entity_poly.type
_entity_poly.pdbx_seq_one_letter_code
_entity_poly.pdbx_strand_id
1 'polypeptide(L)'
;MIWITGIAGLLVGAVVGALLFKLLKSDEAKVRELEQKLQALSEEHENYKNSVHTHFNGTARLLNEMTDSYRNVYQHLAQGASNLCPDYISSQLQLQNSNSSSLLRAGPQAAEATVEKEDDTPDPPLDYATRNGDGADKKGALEEDYGIPKPGRPH
;
A
#
# COMPACT_ATOMS: atom_id res chain seq x y z
N MET A 1 8.66 -71.06 -30.16
CA MET A 1 8.98 -69.76 -30.81
C MET A 1 8.16 -68.61 -30.22
N ILE A 2 6.81 -68.63 -30.26
CA ILE A 2 5.92 -67.56 -29.73
C ILE A 2 6.15 -67.19 -28.25
N TRP A 3 6.48 -68.16 -27.40
CA TRP A 3 6.65 -67.92 -25.96
C TRP A 3 7.90 -67.10 -25.64
N ILE A 4 8.98 -67.28 -26.43
CA ILE A 4 10.24 -66.55 -26.24
C ILE A 4 10.05 -65.07 -26.62
N THR A 5 9.33 -64.79 -27.70
CA THR A 5 9.01 -63.42 -28.10
C THR A 5 8.12 -62.70 -27.09
N GLY A 6 7.18 -63.41 -26.45
CA GLY A 6 6.37 -62.86 -25.37
C GLY A 6 7.19 -62.48 -24.13
N ILE A 7 8.09 -63.36 -23.70
CA ILE A 7 8.97 -63.11 -22.54
C ILE A 7 9.96 -61.97 -22.82
N ALA A 8 10.54 -61.94 -24.03
CA ALA A 8 11.44 -60.86 -24.44
C ALA A 8 10.73 -59.50 -24.46
N GLY A 9 9.50 -59.45 -25.01
CA GLY A 9 8.69 -58.23 -25.00
C GLY A 9 8.32 -57.77 -23.58
N LEU A 10 8.00 -58.70 -22.68
CA LEU A 10 7.70 -58.39 -21.27
C LEU A 10 8.91 -57.81 -20.55
N LEU A 11 10.11 -58.35 -20.78
CA LEU A 11 11.34 -57.80 -20.20
C LEU A 11 11.62 -56.38 -20.69
N VAL A 12 11.51 -56.14 -22.00
CA VAL A 12 11.72 -54.80 -22.57
C VAL A 12 10.65 -53.83 -22.07
N GLY A 13 9.38 -54.24 -22.07
CA GLY A 13 8.27 -53.44 -21.57
C GLY A 13 8.40 -53.11 -20.07
N ALA A 14 8.87 -54.05 -19.26
CA ALA A 14 9.11 -53.83 -17.84
C ALA A 14 10.24 -52.82 -17.60
N VAL A 15 11.33 -52.89 -18.37
CA VAL A 15 12.43 -51.91 -18.28
C VAL A 15 11.95 -50.51 -18.69
N VAL A 16 11.25 -50.40 -19.81
CA VAL A 16 10.71 -49.11 -20.28
C VAL A 16 9.66 -48.57 -19.32
N GLY A 17 8.76 -49.42 -18.83
CA GLY A 17 7.72 -49.06 -17.85
C GLY A 17 8.33 -48.59 -16.53
N ALA A 18 9.37 -49.25 -16.03
CA ALA A 18 10.08 -48.83 -14.83
C ALA A 18 10.78 -47.48 -15.01
N LEU A 19 11.39 -47.24 -16.18
CA LEU A 19 12.00 -45.95 -16.51
C LEU A 19 10.98 -44.82 -16.54
N LEU A 20 9.83 -45.03 -17.21
CA LEU A 20 8.74 -44.06 -17.26
C LEU A 20 8.17 -43.79 -15.87
N PHE A 21 7.91 -44.84 -15.08
CA PHE A 21 7.38 -44.70 -13.72
C PHE A 21 8.32 -43.88 -12.82
N LYS A 22 9.64 -44.10 -12.94
CA LYS A 22 10.62 -43.33 -12.16
C LYS A 22 10.64 -41.86 -12.55
N LEU A 23 10.45 -41.55 -13.85
CA LEU A 23 10.34 -40.17 -14.34
C LEU A 23 9.08 -39.50 -13.80
N LEU A 24 7.91 -40.13 -13.94
CA LEU A 24 6.62 -39.56 -13.50
C LEU A 24 6.60 -39.33 -11.98
N LYS A 25 7.09 -40.29 -11.18
CA LYS A 25 7.13 -40.14 -9.71
C LYS A 25 8.06 -39.03 -9.24
N SER A 26 9.05 -38.66 -10.04
CA SER A 26 9.95 -37.54 -9.74
C SER A 26 9.27 -36.18 -9.98
N ASP A 27 8.31 -36.11 -10.90
CA ASP A 27 7.54 -34.89 -11.16
C ASP A 27 6.54 -34.60 -10.05
N GLU A 28 5.86 -35.62 -9.54
CA GLU A 28 4.92 -35.46 -8.41
C GLU A 28 5.61 -34.88 -7.15
N ALA A 29 6.84 -35.32 -6.88
CA ALA A 29 7.64 -34.77 -5.78
C ALA A 29 7.98 -33.28 -5.99
N LYS A 30 8.30 -32.88 -7.22
CA LYS A 30 8.58 -31.49 -7.58
C LYS A 30 7.32 -30.63 -7.52
N VAL A 31 6.20 -31.12 -8.02
CA VAL A 31 4.91 -30.42 -7.95
C VAL A 31 4.54 -30.15 -6.50
N ARG A 32 4.66 -31.15 -5.63
CA ARG A 32 4.42 -31.00 -4.18
C ARG A 32 5.36 -30.00 -3.52
N GLU A 33 6.64 -29.98 -3.91
CA GLU A 33 7.61 -28.98 -3.42
C GLU A 33 7.23 -27.56 -3.87
N LEU A 34 6.78 -27.40 -5.12
CA LEU A 34 6.32 -26.11 -5.66
C LEU A 34 5.04 -25.63 -4.96
N GLU A 35 4.08 -26.51 -4.73
CA GLU A 35 2.86 -26.20 -3.96
C GLU A 35 3.20 -25.75 -2.53
N GLN A 36 4.14 -26.43 -1.86
CA GLN A 36 4.62 -26.03 -0.54
C GLN A 36 5.28 -24.66 -0.55
N LYS A 37 6.08 -24.34 -1.57
CA LYS A 37 6.71 -23.02 -1.74
C LYS A 37 5.67 -21.92 -1.95
N LEU A 38 4.65 -22.17 -2.77
CA LEU A 38 3.55 -21.24 -2.97
C LEU A 38 2.76 -20.99 -1.69
N GLN A 39 2.47 -22.06 -0.95
CA GLN A 39 1.74 -21.95 0.31
C GLN A 39 2.55 -21.16 1.34
N ALA A 40 3.85 -21.47 1.49
CA ALA A 40 4.76 -20.75 2.39
C ALA A 40 4.87 -19.25 2.03
N LEU A 41 4.96 -18.92 0.74
CA LEU A 41 5.04 -17.52 0.30
C LEU A 41 3.73 -16.76 0.55
N SER A 42 2.58 -17.42 0.34
CA SER A 42 1.28 -16.82 0.65
C SER A 42 1.12 -16.55 2.15
N GLU A 43 1.60 -17.47 2.99
CA GLU A 43 1.55 -17.35 4.44
C GLU A 43 2.47 -16.23 4.93
N GLU A 44 3.68 -16.11 4.34
CA GLU A 44 4.59 -14.99 4.60
C GLU A 44 3.97 -13.64 4.22
N HIS A 45 3.29 -13.57 3.06
CA HIS A 45 2.58 -12.36 2.62
C HIS A 45 1.45 -11.96 3.58
N GLU A 46 0.63 -12.91 4.02
CA GLU A 46 -0.44 -12.64 4.98
C GLU A 46 0.12 -12.22 6.35
N ASN A 47 1.19 -12.87 6.81
CA ASN A 47 1.88 -12.47 8.03
C ASN A 47 2.46 -11.04 7.94
N TYR A 48 3.07 -10.68 6.80
CA TYR A 48 3.56 -9.33 6.57
C TYR A 48 2.43 -8.30 6.62
N LYS A 49 1.33 -8.54 5.90
CA LYS A 49 0.15 -7.65 5.95
C LYS A 49 -0.36 -7.47 7.38
N ASN A 50 -0.52 -8.57 8.13
CA ASN A 50 -0.98 -8.52 9.52
C ASN A 50 -0.03 -7.73 10.42
N SER A 51 1.29 -7.89 10.25
CA SER A 51 2.29 -7.13 11.00
C SER A 51 2.20 -5.63 10.71
N VAL A 52 2.02 -5.26 9.43
CA VAL A 52 1.86 -3.87 9.01
C VAL A 52 0.57 -3.27 9.57
N HIS A 53 -0.55 -3.98 9.47
CA HIS A 53 -1.83 -3.54 10.06
C HIS A 53 -1.71 -3.34 11.57
N THR A 54 -1.06 -4.25 12.28
CA THR A 54 -0.85 -4.15 13.73
C THR A 54 0.02 -2.93 14.07
N HIS A 55 1.09 -2.69 13.29
CA HIS A 55 1.95 -1.52 13.49
C HIS A 55 1.19 -0.22 13.27
N PHE A 56 0.42 -0.08 12.18
CA PHE A 56 -0.36 1.12 11.91
C PHE A 56 -1.46 1.37 12.95
N ASN A 57 -2.11 0.31 13.45
CA ASN A 57 -3.07 0.42 14.53
C ASN A 57 -2.40 0.94 15.82
N GLY A 58 -1.24 0.38 16.17
CA GLY A 58 -0.43 0.84 17.31
C GLY A 58 0.03 2.29 17.16
N THR A 59 0.52 2.67 15.98
CA THR A 59 0.95 4.04 15.67
C THR A 59 -0.22 5.02 15.73
N ALA A 60 -1.39 4.68 15.20
CA ALA A 60 -2.58 5.53 15.28
C ALA A 60 -3.00 5.80 16.74
N ARG A 61 -2.94 4.77 17.59
CA ARG A 61 -3.21 4.92 19.03
C ARG A 61 -2.21 5.86 19.70
N LEU A 62 -0.92 5.69 19.42
CA LEU A 62 0.14 6.52 19.99
C LEU A 62 0.08 7.98 19.49
N LEU A 63 -0.25 8.19 18.21
CA LEU A 63 -0.49 9.51 17.64
C LEU A 63 -1.67 10.22 18.30
N ASN A 64 -2.74 9.48 18.62
CA ASN A 64 -3.87 10.06 19.34
C ASN A 64 -3.45 10.52 20.74
N GLU A 65 -2.74 9.68 21.49
CA GLU A 65 -2.22 10.03 22.82
C GLU A 65 -1.29 11.26 22.79
N MET A 66 -0.44 11.36 21.76
CA MET A 66 0.42 12.52 21.56
C MET A 66 -0.39 13.78 21.23
N THR A 67 -1.43 13.66 20.40
CA THR A 67 -2.34 14.77 20.07
C THR A 67 -3.07 15.29 21.31
N ASP A 68 -3.54 14.38 22.17
CA ASP A 68 -4.22 14.74 23.41
C ASP A 68 -3.26 15.42 24.39
N SER A 69 -2.03 14.92 24.50
CA SER A 69 -0.97 15.53 25.30
C SER A 69 -0.62 16.93 24.79
N TYR A 70 -0.50 17.11 23.46
CA TYR A 70 -0.26 18.41 22.84
C TYR A 70 -1.40 19.40 23.14
N ARG A 71 -2.65 18.97 23.02
CA ARG A 71 -3.82 19.79 23.39
C ARG A 71 -3.78 20.22 24.84
N ASN A 72 -3.41 19.32 25.75
CA ASN A 72 -3.30 19.62 27.18
C ASN A 72 -2.26 20.71 27.44
N VAL A 73 -1.07 20.60 26.83
CA VAL A 73 -0.03 21.63 26.92
C VAL A 73 -0.55 22.98 26.42
N TYR A 74 -1.22 22.99 25.26
CA TYR A 74 -1.78 24.22 24.71
C TYR A 74 -2.83 24.84 25.63
N GLN A 75 -3.71 24.01 26.21
CA GLN A 75 -4.73 24.48 27.16
C GLN A 75 -4.11 25.02 28.44
N HIS A 76 -3.04 24.41 28.94
CA HIS A 76 -2.29 24.90 30.10
C HIS A 76 -1.59 26.24 29.80
N LEU A 77 -1.03 26.40 28.61
CA LEU A 77 -0.46 27.67 28.15
C LEU A 77 -1.54 28.76 28.02
N ALA A 78 -2.70 28.44 27.46
CA ALA A 78 -3.81 29.39 27.34
C ALA A 78 -4.36 29.82 28.71
N GLN A 79 -4.48 28.89 29.65
CA GLN A 79 -4.87 29.18 31.04
C GLN A 79 -3.81 30.00 31.78
N GLY A 80 -2.52 29.64 31.63
CA GLY A 80 -1.41 30.38 32.20
C GLY A 80 -1.34 31.81 31.65
N ALA A 81 -1.47 31.98 30.34
CA ALA A 81 -1.54 33.29 29.71
C ALA A 81 -2.74 34.11 30.22
N SER A 82 -3.90 33.49 30.41
CA SER A 82 -5.09 34.16 30.95
C SER A 82 -4.94 34.59 32.42
N ASN A 83 -4.27 33.77 33.24
CA ASN A 83 -4.04 34.06 34.66
C ASN A 83 -2.90 35.06 34.90
N LEU A 84 -1.87 35.05 34.05
CA LEU A 84 -0.72 35.95 34.16
C LEU A 84 -0.91 37.26 33.37
N CYS A 85 -1.85 37.32 32.44
CA CYS A 85 -2.24 38.58 31.80
C CYS A 85 -3.16 39.39 32.73
N PRO A 86 -2.85 40.66 33.01
CA PRO A 86 -3.77 41.56 33.69
C PRO A 86 -5.09 41.70 32.90
N ASP A 87 -6.21 41.94 33.59
CA ASP A 87 -7.58 42.00 33.02
C ASP A 87 -7.76 42.95 31.81
N TYR A 88 -6.86 43.92 31.63
CA TYR A 88 -6.90 44.83 30.48
C TYR A 88 -6.35 44.21 29.18
N ILE A 89 -5.50 43.18 29.26
CA ILE A 89 -4.95 42.46 28.09
C ILE A 89 -5.91 41.35 27.63
N SER A 90 -6.56 40.66 28.57
CA SER A 90 -7.55 39.61 28.28
C SER A 90 -8.78 40.18 27.55
N SER A 91 -9.25 41.36 27.94
CA SER A 91 -10.33 42.08 27.24
C SER A 91 -9.93 42.51 25.81
N GLN A 92 -8.68 42.91 25.58
CA GLN A 92 -8.17 43.28 24.25
C GLN A 92 -7.98 42.06 23.33
N LEU A 93 -7.54 40.92 23.88
CA LEU A 93 -7.43 39.64 23.17
C LEU A 93 -8.78 39.03 22.81
N GLN A 94 -9.79 39.11 23.71
CA GLN A 94 -11.15 38.63 23.41
C GLN A 94 -11.81 39.43 22.28
N LEU A 95 -11.58 40.74 22.23
CA LEU A 95 -12.04 41.58 21.12
C LEU A 95 -11.37 41.19 19.79
N GLN A 96 -10.07 40.86 19.79
CA GLN A 96 -9.39 40.35 18.58
C GLN A 96 -9.88 38.95 18.17
N ASN A 97 -10.02 38.02 19.12
CA ASN A 97 -10.45 36.65 18.83
C ASN A 97 -11.90 36.58 18.33
N SER A 98 -12.77 37.51 18.73
CA SER A 98 -14.14 37.63 18.20
C SER A 98 -14.16 37.92 16.70
N ASN A 99 -13.15 38.65 16.19
CA ASN A 99 -13.00 38.91 14.75
C ASN A 99 -12.39 37.70 14.00
N SER A 100 -11.53 36.93 14.67
CA SER A 100 -10.86 35.73 14.11
C SER A 100 -11.73 34.47 14.15
N SER A 101 -12.73 34.42 15.04
CA SER A 101 -13.66 33.30 15.19
C SER A 101 -14.52 33.05 13.95
N SER A 102 -14.67 34.05 13.08
CA SER A 102 -15.32 33.91 11.77
C SER A 102 -14.52 33.00 10.82
N LEU A 103 -13.19 32.95 10.96
CA LEU A 103 -12.31 32.14 10.10
C LEU A 103 -12.14 30.71 10.62
N LEU A 104 -12.19 30.49 11.93
CA LEU A 104 -12.08 29.15 12.54
C LEU A 104 -13.43 28.42 12.64
N ARG A 105 -14.56 29.14 12.53
CA ARG A 105 -15.90 28.55 12.31
C ARG A 105 -16.14 28.19 10.84
N ALA A 106 -15.10 28.08 10.02
CA ALA A 106 -15.11 27.20 8.87
C ALA A 106 -14.86 25.75 9.32
N GLY A 107 -15.71 25.25 10.21
CA GLY A 107 -15.99 23.81 10.27
C GLY A 107 -16.69 23.38 8.97
N PRO A 108 -16.91 22.08 8.73
CA PRO A 108 -16.98 21.43 7.40
C PRO A 108 -18.19 21.78 6.50
N GLN A 109 -18.72 23.00 6.56
CA GLN A 109 -19.77 23.53 5.69
C GLN A 109 -19.26 24.59 4.69
N ALA A 110 -17.96 24.88 4.66
CA ALA A 110 -17.34 25.77 3.66
C ALA A 110 -16.72 25.00 2.47
N ALA A 111 -17.19 23.78 2.20
CA ALA A 111 -16.87 23.02 1.00
C ALA A 111 -17.92 23.20 -0.12
N GLU A 112 -18.79 24.20 -0.02
CA GLU A 112 -19.70 24.58 -1.11
C GLU A 112 -19.11 25.77 -1.88
N ALA A 113 -18.04 25.49 -2.63
CA ALA A 113 -17.61 26.33 -3.74
C ALA A 113 -17.25 25.42 -4.92
N THR A 114 -18.28 25.18 -5.74
CA THR A 114 -18.23 24.77 -7.15
C THR A 114 -17.48 23.46 -7.44
N VAL A 115 -18.12 22.34 -7.09
CA VAL A 115 -17.87 21.06 -7.78
C VAL A 115 -18.95 20.93 -8.84
N GLU A 116 -18.57 21.11 -10.10
CA GLU A 116 -19.39 20.70 -11.23
C GLU A 116 -19.72 19.21 -11.06
N LYS A 117 -20.99 18.85 -11.28
CA LYS A 117 -21.49 17.48 -11.21
C LYS A 117 -20.58 16.51 -11.96
N GLU A 118 -19.88 15.65 -11.24
CA GLU A 118 -19.46 14.35 -11.75
C GLU A 118 -19.54 13.31 -10.62
N ASP A 119 -19.85 12.09 -11.05
CA ASP A 119 -20.47 10.98 -10.33
C ASP A 119 -19.80 10.61 -8.99
N ASP A 120 -20.62 10.40 -7.95
CA ASP A 120 -20.20 9.88 -6.63
C ASP A 120 -20.02 8.35 -6.72
N THR A 121 -18.99 7.93 -7.45
CA THR A 121 -18.42 6.60 -7.32
C THR A 121 -17.04 6.75 -6.67
N PRO A 122 -16.73 6.06 -5.56
CA PRO A 122 -15.39 6.06 -5.00
C PRO A 122 -14.47 5.48 -6.07
N ASP A 123 -13.66 6.33 -6.70
CA ASP A 123 -12.72 5.85 -7.69
C ASP A 123 -11.80 4.81 -7.03
N PRO A 124 -11.60 3.64 -7.66
CA PRO A 124 -10.68 2.65 -7.16
C PRO A 124 -9.29 3.28 -6.99
N PRO A 125 -8.49 2.79 -6.02
CA PRO A 125 -7.18 3.36 -5.75
C PRO A 125 -6.38 3.45 -7.04
N LEU A 126 -5.93 4.66 -7.37
CA LEU A 126 -5.17 4.90 -8.59
C LEU A 126 -3.96 3.98 -8.60
N ASP A 127 -3.90 3.05 -9.55
CA ASP A 127 -2.71 2.23 -9.78
C ASP A 127 -1.59 3.16 -10.28
N TYR A 128 -0.75 3.61 -9.34
CA TYR A 128 0.34 4.58 -9.52
C TYR A 128 1.49 4.12 -10.45
N ALA A 129 1.25 3.10 -11.28
CA ALA A 129 2.23 2.49 -12.16
C ALA A 129 1.71 2.26 -13.58
N THR A 130 0.65 2.94 -14.01
CA THR A 130 0.15 2.79 -15.37
C THR A 130 0.81 3.78 -16.32
N ARG A 131 1.41 3.23 -17.39
CA ARG A 131 2.03 3.94 -18.51
C ARG A 131 0.91 4.59 -19.33
N ASN A 132 0.41 5.74 -18.88
CA ASN A 132 -0.81 6.30 -19.44
C ASN A 132 -0.57 7.00 -20.79
N GLY A 133 -1.20 6.44 -21.82
CA GLY A 133 -1.52 7.14 -23.07
C GLY A 133 -1.30 6.28 -24.31
N ASP A 134 -2.36 6.08 -25.10
CA ASP A 134 -2.29 5.57 -26.47
C ASP A 134 -1.17 6.26 -27.26
N GLY A 135 -0.15 5.48 -27.60
CA GLY A 135 1.08 5.94 -28.21
C GLY A 135 2.27 5.26 -27.57
N ALA A 136 2.85 4.28 -28.28
CA ALA A 136 3.90 3.39 -27.82
C ALA A 136 5.23 4.05 -27.36
N ASP A 137 5.28 5.38 -27.26
CA ASP A 137 6.51 6.17 -27.13
C ASP A 137 6.53 7.15 -25.93
N LYS A 138 5.56 7.04 -25.00
CA LYS A 138 5.59 7.81 -23.73
C LYS A 138 6.12 6.94 -22.59
N LYS A 139 7.27 7.36 -22.06
CA LYS A 139 8.01 6.77 -20.94
C LYS A 139 7.25 6.98 -19.62
N GLY A 140 7.20 5.95 -18.77
CA GLY A 140 6.41 5.96 -17.53
C GLY A 140 6.98 6.88 -16.45
N ALA A 141 6.16 7.22 -15.44
CA ALA A 141 6.51 8.12 -14.34
C ALA A 141 7.62 7.59 -13.39
N LEU A 142 8.04 6.33 -13.58
CA LEU A 142 9.15 5.68 -12.87
C LEU A 142 10.41 5.52 -13.74
N GLU A 143 10.38 5.96 -15.00
CA GLU A 143 11.61 5.92 -15.80
C GLU A 143 12.63 6.94 -15.27
N GLU A 144 13.87 6.50 -15.20
CA GLU A 144 15.03 7.25 -14.69
C GLU A 144 15.32 8.59 -15.39
N ASP A 145 14.73 8.81 -16.57
CA ASP A 145 14.88 10.01 -17.40
C ASP A 145 13.63 10.93 -17.34
N TYR A 146 12.64 10.61 -16.51
CA TYR A 146 11.42 11.40 -16.39
C TYR A 146 11.74 12.77 -15.75
N GLY A 147 11.51 13.85 -16.51
CA GLY A 147 11.80 15.21 -16.08
C GLY A 147 13.21 15.71 -16.36
N ILE A 148 14.07 14.91 -17.00
CA ILE A 148 15.42 15.33 -17.38
C ILE A 148 15.43 15.73 -18.87
N PRO A 149 15.75 16.99 -19.22
CA PRO A 149 15.87 17.40 -20.61
C PRO A 149 17.10 16.75 -21.25
N LYS A 150 16.91 16.05 -22.37
CA LYS A 150 17.99 15.38 -23.11
C LYS A 150 19.09 16.39 -23.51
N PRO A 151 20.38 16.13 -23.22
CA PRO A 151 21.45 17.00 -23.67
C PRO A 151 21.55 16.94 -25.20
N GLY A 152 21.38 18.09 -25.85
CA GLY A 152 21.47 18.25 -27.29
C GLY A 152 22.83 17.77 -27.79
N ARG A 153 22.81 16.86 -28.77
CA ARG A 153 24.03 16.35 -29.41
C ARG A 153 24.62 17.49 -30.25
N PRO A 154 25.87 17.93 -30.01
CA PRO A 154 26.47 18.98 -30.83
C PRO A 154 26.73 18.46 -32.25
N HIS A 155 26.35 19.28 -33.23
CA HIS A 155 26.67 19.10 -34.65
C HIS A 155 28.10 19.51 -34.96
#